data_AF-A0A0C3BVS6-F1
#
_entry.id   AF-A0A0C3BVS6-F1
#
_cell.length_a   1.000
_cell.length_b   1.000
_cell.length_c   1.000
_cell.angle_alpha   90.00
_cell.angle_beta   90.00
_cell.angle_gamma   90.00
#
_symmetry.space_group_name_H-M   'P 1'
#
loop_
_entity.id
_entity.type
_entity.pdbx_description
1 polymer ?
#
loop_
_entity_poly.entity_id
_entity_poly.type
_entity_poly.pdbx_seq_one_letter_code
_entity_poly.pdbx_strand_id
1 'polypeptide(L)'
;MPYHLPILTLLTLPLLSFAIRRYNIVNNCPLPINLYINGENQGSLAAYGAGQTTRDFSDGWSGFIYSDFNQGNPDGAGTVRAGFYGTNNYYYIVTDQNWLNVGVGIQPIDRAPKGGFCLGVTCEVDNCPSSFTSPPTRFPPPQSGVPPAQPLYECPQASTGYTVTFCPAGTIPNYQTRPRSISPVRSTSKCLDVRGGVLANGTPVQIYDCNGTGAQKWVIKRGGQQIRLSGTSFCLDAGSNPASGVAMKIWTCYDNLAAQQWTYTPDNLIILTNKGWCTSFQSLMGYSVPMFGLDLSIPLSYPVLDINGGPTFSGLSTTLVRCAGFMLMAMECNFC
;
A
#
# COMPACT_ATOMS: atom_id res chain seq x y z
N MET A 1 -30.46 -67.56 42.44
CA MET A 1 -30.38 -66.86 41.14
C MET A 1 -29.27 -65.83 41.23
N PRO A 2 -28.10 -66.03 40.60
CA PRO A 2 -27.11 -64.97 40.48
C PRO A 2 -27.41 -64.13 39.24
N TYR A 3 -27.44 -62.81 39.41
CA TYR A 3 -27.61 -61.84 38.33
C TYR A 3 -26.27 -61.58 37.65
N HIS A 4 -26.16 -61.92 36.36
CA HIS A 4 -25.05 -61.49 35.51
C HIS A 4 -25.31 -60.06 35.02
N LEU A 5 -24.45 -59.11 35.38
CA LEU A 5 -24.38 -57.81 34.71
C LEU A 5 -23.64 -57.94 33.37
N PRO A 6 -24.13 -57.36 32.27
CA PRO A 6 -23.42 -57.35 31.01
C PRO A 6 -22.26 -56.36 31.05
N ILE A 7 -21.09 -56.80 30.60
CA ILE A 7 -19.91 -55.95 30.41
C ILE A 7 -20.19 -55.05 29.20
N LEU A 8 -20.43 -53.76 29.46
CA LEU A 8 -20.56 -52.74 28.42
C LEU A 8 -19.15 -52.44 27.87
N THR A 9 -18.84 -52.97 26.68
CA THR A 9 -17.62 -52.63 25.95
C THR A 9 -17.76 -51.21 25.41
N LEU A 10 -17.04 -50.26 26.02
CA LEU A 10 -16.87 -48.91 25.45
C LEU A 10 -16.13 -49.05 24.11
N LEU A 11 -16.83 -48.84 22.99
CA LEU A 11 -16.17 -48.55 21.72
C LEU A 11 -15.47 -47.18 21.84
N THR A 12 -14.14 -47.19 21.94
CA THR A 12 -13.33 -46.00 21.72
C THR A 12 -13.39 -45.66 20.24
N LEU A 13 -14.19 -44.65 19.87
CA LEU A 13 -14.09 -44.01 18.56
C LEU A 13 -12.69 -43.42 18.42
N PRO A 14 -11.93 -43.73 17.36
CA PRO A 14 -10.63 -43.10 17.14
C PRO A 14 -10.87 -41.59 17.00
N LEU A 15 -10.21 -40.81 17.86
CA LEU A 15 -10.09 -39.37 17.68
C LEU A 15 -9.46 -39.15 16.30
N LEU A 16 -10.26 -38.72 15.33
CA LEU A 16 -9.78 -38.19 14.07
C LEU A 16 -8.94 -36.95 14.39
N SER A 17 -7.63 -37.16 14.54
CA SER A 17 -6.65 -36.08 14.53
C SER A 17 -6.62 -35.54 13.11
N PHE A 18 -7.41 -34.51 12.83
CA PHE A 18 -7.26 -33.76 11.60
C PHE A 18 -5.90 -33.08 11.65
N ALA A 19 -5.04 -33.39 10.68
CA ALA A 19 -3.78 -32.69 10.53
C ALA A 19 -4.03 -31.18 10.46
N ILE A 20 -3.32 -30.41 11.29
CA ILE A 20 -3.40 -28.96 11.37
C ILE A 20 -2.07 -28.40 10.88
N ARG A 21 -2.17 -27.28 10.16
CA ARG A 21 -1.03 -26.49 9.71
C ARG A 21 -1.01 -25.14 10.38
N ARG A 22 0.15 -24.78 10.94
CA ARG A 22 0.37 -23.52 11.63
C ARG A 22 0.93 -22.45 10.72
N TYR A 23 0.39 -21.24 10.86
CA TYR A 23 0.83 -20.04 10.16
C TYR A 23 1.20 -18.97 11.19
N ASN A 24 2.49 -18.67 11.30
CA ASN A 24 2.99 -17.55 12.09
C ASN A 24 3.01 -16.31 11.19
N ILE A 25 2.27 -15.27 11.55
CA ILE A 25 2.12 -14.06 10.73
C ILE A 25 2.77 -12.90 11.47
N VAL A 26 3.74 -12.26 10.83
CA VAL A 26 4.59 -11.24 11.45
C VAL A 26 4.53 -9.96 10.63
N ASN A 27 4.26 -8.83 11.31
CA ASN A 27 4.43 -7.51 10.73
C ASN A 27 5.79 -6.93 11.11
N ASN A 28 6.75 -6.97 10.18
CA ASN A 28 8.04 -6.33 10.34
C ASN A 28 8.09 -4.94 9.69
N CYS A 29 6.96 -4.43 9.19
CA CYS A 29 6.90 -3.09 8.62
C CYS A 29 7.09 -2.02 9.72
N PRO A 30 7.64 -0.84 9.40
CA PRO A 30 7.76 0.29 10.31
C PRO A 30 6.41 0.94 10.67
N LEU A 31 5.30 0.41 10.18
CA LEU A 31 3.94 0.88 10.42
C LEU A 31 3.00 -0.30 10.74
N PRO A 32 1.92 -0.06 11.51
CA PRO A 32 0.87 -1.06 11.68
C PRO A 32 0.19 -1.40 10.36
N ILE A 33 -0.28 -2.63 10.23
CA ILE A 33 -1.00 -3.12 9.03
C ILE A 33 -2.30 -3.81 9.44
N ASN A 34 -3.31 -3.81 8.58
CA ASN A 34 -4.46 -4.71 8.73
C ASN A 34 -4.13 -6.05 8.09
N LEU A 35 -4.51 -7.13 8.76
CA LEU A 35 -4.34 -8.50 8.27
C LEU A 35 -5.64 -9.00 7.64
N TYR A 36 -5.56 -9.55 6.44
CA TYR A 36 -6.67 -10.23 5.76
C TYR A 36 -6.32 -11.68 5.46
N ILE A 37 -7.30 -12.55 5.64
CA ILE A 37 -7.24 -13.95 5.24
C ILE A 37 -8.48 -14.23 4.41
N ASN A 38 -8.30 -14.60 3.14
CA ASN A 38 -9.40 -14.87 2.19
C ASN A 38 -10.49 -13.78 2.13
N GLY A 39 -10.12 -12.50 2.22
CA GLY A 39 -11.07 -11.39 2.21
C GLY A 39 -11.55 -10.95 3.60
N GLU A 40 -11.34 -11.77 4.63
CA GLU A 40 -11.82 -11.48 5.97
C GLU A 40 -10.79 -10.71 6.79
N ASN A 41 -11.20 -9.58 7.36
CA ASN A 41 -10.36 -8.77 8.24
C ASN A 41 -10.11 -9.48 9.58
N GLN A 42 -8.84 -9.65 9.94
CA GLN A 42 -8.38 -10.33 11.14
C GLN A 42 -7.88 -9.38 12.24
N GLY A 43 -8.02 -8.07 12.03
CA GLY A 43 -7.52 -7.01 12.91
C GLY A 43 -6.18 -6.43 12.48
N SER A 44 -5.63 -5.54 13.31
CA SER A 44 -4.37 -4.84 13.04
C SER A 44 -3.18 -5.47 13.77
N LEU A 45 -2.04 -5.56 13.09
CA LEU A 45 -0.76 -5.98 13.66
C LEU A 45 0.13 -4.75 13.89
N ALA A 46 0.67 -4.60 15.09
CA ALA A 46 1.60 -3.52 15.45
C ALA A 46 2.89 -3.52 14.60
N ALA A 47 3.57 -2.37 14.55
CA ALA A 47 4.79 -2.14 13.76
C ALA A 47 6.06 -2.80 14.34
N TYR A 48 7.16 -2.74 13.58
CA TYR A 48 8.53 -3.07 13.98
C TYR A 48 8.70 -4.47 14.60
N GLY A 49 8.00 -5.46 14.07
CA GLY A 49 8.09 -6.85 14.53
C GLY A 49 7.32 -7.14 15.83
N ALA A 50 6.75 -6.12 16.49
CA ALA A 50 5.95 -6.31 17.70
C ALA A 50 4.54 -6.88 17.40
N GLY A 51 4.04 -6.69 16.18
CA GLY A 51 2.77 -7.26 15.73
C GLY A 51 2.96 -8.68 15.19
N GLN A 52 2.51 -9.67 15.95
CA GLN A 52 2.54 -11.07 15.53
C GLN A 52 1.24 -11.78 15.88
N THR A 53 0.85 -12.77 15.09
CA THR A 53 -0.27 -13.64 15.41
C THR A 53 -0.07 -15.02 14.80
N THR A 54 -0.74 -16.02 15.36
CA THR A 54 -0.71 -17.40 14.86
C THR A 54 -2.11 -17.81 14.41
N ARG A 55 -2.20 -18.53 13.29
CA ARG A 55 -3.43 -19.14 12.80
C ARG A 55 -3.17 -20.60 12.49
N ASP A 56 -4.09 -21.45 12.94
CA ASP A 56 -4.06 -22.89 12.71
C ASP A 56 -5.22 -23.22 11.75
N PHE A 57 -4.90 -23.81 10.60
CA PHE A 57 -5.88 -24.24 9.60
C PHE A 57 -5.80 -25.74 9.37
N SER A 58 -6.84 -26.33 8.78
CA SER A 58 -6.78 -27.72 8.32
C SER A 58 -5.65 -27.89 7.30
N ASP A 59 -5.04 -29.07 7.25
CA ASP A 59 -3.86 -29.31 6.39
C ASP A 59 -4.14 -29.08 4.89
N GLY A 60 -5.39 -29.30 4.46
CA GLY A 60 -5.83 -29.04 3.08
C GLY A 60 -6.24 -27.59 2.79
N TRP A 61 -6.13 -26.67 3.75
CA TRP A 61 -6.56 -25.28 3.58
C TRP A 61 -5.83 -24.61 2.42
N SER A 62 -6.60 -23.89 1.61
CA SER A 62 -6.11 -23.11 0.49
C SER A 62 -6.64 -21.70 0.60
N GLY A 63 -5.81 -20.71 0.26
CA GLY A 63 -6.18 -19.32 0.47
C GLY A 63 -5.02 -18.36 0.36
N PHE A 64 -5.32 -17.13 0.76
CA PHE A 64 -4.42 -15.99 0.73
C PHE A 64 -4.28 -15.35 2.10
N ILE A 65 -3.06 -14.94 2.42
CA ILE A 65 -2.74 -14.08 3.55
C ILE A 65 -2.11 -12.79 2.99
N TYR A 66 -2.68 -11.64 3.32
CA TYR A 66 -2.25 -10.35 2.78
C TYR A 66 -2.66 -9.17 3.66
N SER A 67 -2.32 -7.97 3.19
CA SER A 67 -2.71 -6.71 3.81
C SER A 67 -3.28 -5.76 2.76
N ASP A 68 -4.24 -4.92 3.17
CA ASP A 68 -4.77 -3.79 2.39
C ASP A 68 -3.80 -2.58 2.34
N PHE A 69 -2.62 -2.72 2.94
CA PHE A 69 -1.62 -1.67 2.97
C PHE A 69 -1.27 -1.18 1.56
N ASN A 70 -1.02 0.13 1.40
CA ASN A 70 -0.57 0.77 0.15
C ASN A 70 -1.43 0.46 -1.10
N GLN A 71 -2.75 0.74 -1.03
CA GLN A 71 -3.74 0.53 -2.09
C GLN A 71 -4.13 -0.93 -2.33
N GLY A 72 -3.74 -1.81 -1.41
CA GLY A 72 -4.38 -3.10 -1.29
C GLY A 72 -5.85 -2.92 -0.93
N ASN A 73 -6.70 -3.79 -1.47
CA ASN A 73 -8.12 -3.82 -1.13
C ASN A 73 -8.42 -5.02 -0.22
N PRO A 74 -9.46 -4.93 0.62
CA PRO A 74 -9.93 -6.06 1.43
C PRO A 74 -10.22 -7.31 0.61
N ASP A 75 -10.66 -7.19 -0.65
CA ASP A 75 -10.92 -8.31 -1.57
C ASP A 75 -9.64 -8.93 -2.19
N GLY A 76 -8.47 -8.37 -1.88
CA GLY A 76 -7.17 -8.79 -2.40
C GLY A 76 -6.78 -8.14 -3.73
N ALA A 77 -7.62 -7.30 -4.33
CA ALA A 77 -7.22 -6.51 -5.50
C ALA A 77 -6.12 -5.51 -5.12
N GLY A 78 -5.11 -5.37 -5.96
CA GLY A 78 -3.99 -4.47 -5.71
C GLY A 78 -3.02 -4.91 -4.60
N THR A 79 -3.03 -6.20 -4.24
CA THR A 79 -2.20 -6.73 -3.15
C THR A 79 -1.16 -7.73 -3.63
N VAL A 80 -0.05 -7.77 -2.90
CA VAL A 80 0.91 -8.88 -2.84
C VAL A 80 0.37 -9.86 -1.82
N ARG A 81 0.21 -11.11 -2.24
CA ARG A 81 -0.46 -12.15 -1.44
C ARG A 81 0.44 -13.35 -1.29
N ALA A 82 0.57 -13.83 -0.06
CA ALA A 82 1.06 -15.17 0.20
C ALA A 82 -0.08 -16.16 -0.12
N GLY A 83 0.08 -16.91 -1.20
CA GLY A 83 -0.89 -17.91 -1.66
C GLY A 83 -0.52 -19.31 -1.20
N PHE A 84 -1.53 -20.08 -0.82
CA PHE A 84 -1.39 -21.45 -0.37
C PHE A 84 -2.40 -22.34 -1.07
N TYR A 85 -1.94 -23.52 -1.49
CA TYR A 85 -2.78 -24.59 -1.99
C TYR A 85 -2.45 -25.87 -1.21
N GLY A 86 -3.13 -26.03 -0.08
CA GLY A 86 -2.82 -27.06 0.93
C GLY A 86 -3.02 -28.49 0.44
N THR A 87 -3.96 -28.75 -0.48
CA THR A 87 -4.23 -30.09 -1.02
C THR A 87 -2.99 -30.80 -1.56
N ASN A 88 -2.07 -30.04 -2.18
CA ASN A 88 -0.82 -30.56 -2.72
C ASN A 88 0.42 -29.87 -2.11
N ASN A 89 0.26 -29.22 -0.95
CA ASN A 89 1.35 -28.54 -0.22
C ASN A 89 2.09 -27.44 -1.00
N TYR A 90 1.41 -26.78 -1.95
CA TYR A 90 1.98 -25.68 -2.71
C TYR A 90 1.82 -24.35 -1.99
N TYR A 91 2.79 -23.47 -2.19
CA TYR A 91 2.72 -22.06 -1.83
C TYR A 91 3.39 -21.23 -2.92
N TYR A 92 2.97 -19.97 -3.02
CA TYR A 92 3.35 -19.07 -4.10
C TYR A 92 3.08 -17.62 -3.71
N ILE A 93 3.58 -16.70 -4.52
CA ILE A 93 3.30 -15.27 -4.37
C ILE A 93 2.49 -14.81 -5.57
N VAL A 94 1.40 -14.09 -5.30
CA VAL A 94 0.67 -13.32 -6.30
C VAL A 94 1.00 -11.86 -6.11
N THR A 95 1.40 -11.18 -7.17
CA THR A 95 1.67 -9.74 -7.21
C THR A 95 0.67 -9.08 -8.14
N ASP A 96 0.46 -7.78 -7.95
CA ASP A 96 -0.20 -6.97 -8.95
C ASP A 96 0.86 -6.43 -9.91
N GLN A 97 0.57 -6.47 -11.21
CA GLN A 97 1.51 -6.11 -12.27
C GLN A 97 1.91 -4.63 -12.26
N ASN A 98 1.07 -3.78 -11.70
CA ASN A 98 1.25 -2.34 -11.70
C ASN A 98 1.99 -1.84 -10.45
N TRP A 99 2.00 -2.63 -9.36
CA TRP A 99 2.53 -2.21 -8.06
C TRP A 99 2.80 -3.36 -7.07
N LEU A 100 3.78 -3.18 -6.20
CA LEU A 100 3.93 -3.96 -4.97
C LEU A 100 3.40 -3.14 -3.80
N ASN A 101 2.38 -3.65 -3.12
CA ASN A 101 1.75 -2.93 -2.01
C ASN A 101 2.53 -3.11 -0.70
N VAL A 102 3.00 -4.33 -0.42
CA VAL A 102 3.84 -4.67 0.75
C VAL A 102 4.80 -5.81 0.40
N GLY A 103 5.97 -5.86 1.06
CA GLY A 103 6.93 -6.95 0.88
C GLY A 103 6.38 -8.17 1.61
N VAL A 104 6.47 -9.34 0.99
CA VAL A 104 5.92 -10.58 1.57
C VAL A 104 6.97 -11.69 1.49
N GLY A 105 7.24 -12.31 2.63
CA GLY A 105 8.05 -13.52 2.75
C GLY A 105 7.20 -14.70 3.21
N ILE A 106 7.49 -15.89 2.69
CA ILE A 106 6.93 -17.18 3.15
C ILE A 106 8.12 -18.08 3.48
N GLN A 107 8.21 -18.53 4.72
CA GLN A 107 9.28 -19.38 5.21
C GLN A 107 8.71 -20.62 5.91
N PRO A 108 8.99 -21.85 5.46
CA PRO A 108 8.65 -23.05 6.23
C PRO A 108 9.31 -23.05 7.62
N ILE A 109 8.57 -23.39 8.68
CA ILE A 109 9.02 -23.25 10.08
C ILE A 109 10.08 -24.30 10.47
N ASP A 110 9.78 -25.58 10.26
CA ASP A 110 10.59 -26.70 10.77
C ASP A 110 11.21 -27.55 9.66
N ARG A 111 11.51 -26.93 8.52
CA ARG A 111 11.95 -27.65 7.32
C ARG A 111 13.16 -26.96 6.70
N ALA A 112 14.23 -27.74 6.53
CA ALA A 112 15.40 -27.28 5.79
C ALA A 112 15.10 -27.22 4.28
N PRO A 113 15.54 -26.16 3.58
CA PRO A 113 15.61 -26.10 2.13
C PRO A 113 16.21 -27.38 1.50
N LYS A 114 15.53 -28.01 0.53
CA LYS A 114 16.03 -29.20 -0.18
C LYS A 114 15.89 -29.08 -1.68
N GLY A 115 16.97 -28.72 -2.37
CA GLY A 115 17.09 -28.85 -3.84
C GLY A 115 15.91 -28.28 -4.64
N GLY A 116 15.21 -27.25 -4.16
CA GLY A 116 13.98 -26.70 -4.77
C GLY A 116 12.70 -26.85 -3.95
N PHE A 117 12.66 -27.79 -3.01
CA PHE A 117 11.55 -28.02 -2.08
C PHE A 117 11.73 -27.28 -0.75
N CYS A 118 10.61 -26.92 -0.13
CA CYS A 118 10.54 -26.25 1.17
C CYS A 118 11.47 -25.01 1.26
N LEU A 119 11.65 -24.29 0.15
CA LEU A 119 12.47 -23.08 0.09
C LEU A 119 11.71 -21.88 0.64
N GLY A 120 12.38 -21.02 1.40
CA GLY A 120 11.85 -19.68 1.65
C GLY A 120 11.69 -18.90 0.35
N VAL A 121 10.64 -18.11 0.24
CA VAL A 121 10.43 -17.18 -0.87
C VAL A 121 10.11 -15.81 -0.31
N THR A 122 10.79 -14.78 -0.83
CA THR A 122 10.60 -13.40 -0.42
C THR A 122 10.39 -12.56 -1.65
N CYS A 123 9.29 -11.81 -1.71
CA CYS A 123 9.05 -10.80 -2.71
C CYS A 123 9.24 -9.42 -2.10
N GLU A 124 10.39 -8.81 -2.41
CA GLU A 124 10.73 -7.42 -2.11
C GLU A 124 10.77 -6.59 -3.39
N VAL A 125 10.83 -5.26 -3.27
CA VAL A 125 10.82 -4.33 -4.43
C VAL A 125 11.92 -4.61 -5.43
N ASP A 126 13.15 -4.70 -4.95
CA ASP A 126 14.33 -4.88 -5.79
C ASP A 126 14.69 -6.36 -5.99
N ASN A 127 13.93 -7.25 -5.35
CA ASN A 127 14.19 -8.68 -5.34
C ASN A 127 12.89 -9.45 -5.13
N CYS A 128 12.02 -9.40 -6.12
CA CYS A 128 10.88 -10.30 -6.21
C CYS A 128 11.20 -11.41 -7.21
N PRO A 129 11.17 -12.69 -6.80
CA PRO A 129 11.32 -13.80 -7.74
C PRO A 129 10.16 -13.77 -8.75
N SER A 130 10.25 -14.62 -9.78
CA SER A 130 9.09 -14.85 -10.65
C SER A 130 7.86 -15.08 -9.76
N SER A 131 6.79 -14.35 -10.05
CA SER A 131 5.54 -14.40 -9.29
C SER A 131 4.36 -14.48 -10.25
N PHE A 132 3.22 -14.91 -9.74
CA PHE A 132 1.99 -14.88 -10.52
C PHE A 132 1.37 -13.49 -10.49
N THR A 133 0.76 -13.09 -11.60
CA THR A 133 0.04 -11.82 -11.71
C THR A 133 -1.46 -11.96 -11.43
N SER A 134 -1.91 -13.19 -11.32
CA SER A 134 -3.26 -13.61 -10.94
C SER A 134 -3.16 -14.97 -10.24
N PRO A 135 -4.07 -15.31 -9.31
CA PRO A 135 -4.09 -16.63 -8.69
C PRO A 135 -3.96 -17.78 -9.73
N PRO A 136 -3.00 -18.70 -9.57
CA PRO A 136 -2.90 -19.86 -10.45
C PRO A 136 -4.12 -20.76 -10.27
N THR A 137 -4.70 -21.19 -11.39
CA THR A 137 -5.86 -22.09 -11.42
C THR A 137 -5.48 -23.56 -11.61
N ARG A 138 -4.19 -23.84 -11.84
CA ARG A 138 -3.67 -25.18 -12.08
C ARG A 138 -2.42 -25.40 -11.23
N PHE A 139 -2.43 -26.51 -10.51
CA PHE A 139 -1.29 -27.02 -9.76
C PHE A 139 -0.89 -28.38 -10.33
N PRO A 140 0.38 -28.58 -10.70
CA PRO A 140 0.86 -29.91 -11.07
C PRO A 140 0.64 -30.90 -9.92
N PRO A 141 0.41 -32.19 -10.21
CA PRO A 141 0.54 -33.22 -9.19
C PRO A 141 1.96 -33.22 -8.63
N PRO A 142 2.16 -33.37 -7.31
CA PRO A 142 3.48 -33.57 -6.71
C PRO A 142 4.29 -34.63 -7.45
N GLN A 143 5.43 -34.24 -8.01
CA GLN A 143 6.33 -35.15 -8.70
C GLN A 143 7.42 -35.58 -7.72
N SER A 144 7.47 -36.88 -7.41
CA SER A 144 8.46 -37.43 -6.49
C SER A 144 9.88 -37.09 -6.95
N GLY A 145 10.62 -36.36 -6.11
CA GLY A 145 12.01 -36.01 -6.35
C GLY A 145 12.26 -34.90 -7.38
N VAL A 146 11.23 -34.29 -7.97
CA VAL A 146 11.38 -33.17 -8.92
C VAL A 146 10.68 -31.93 -8.38
N PRO A 147 11.42 -30.85 -8.07
CA PRO A 147 10.81 -29.60 -7.61
C PRO A 147 9.89 -28.99 -8.68
N PRO A 148 8.81 -28.30 -8.28
CA PRO A 148 8.00 -27.56 -9.24
C PRO A 148 8.82 -26.46 -9.91
N ALA A 149 8.44 -26.12 -11.14
CA ALA A 149 8.93 -24.91 -11.78
C ALA A 149 8.43 -23.67 -11.02
N GLN A 150 9.32 -22.71 -10.77
CA GLN A 150 8.93 -21.40 -10.27
C GLN A 150 7.95 -20.75 -11.26
N PRO A 151 6.91 -20.03 -10.77
CA PRO A 151 6.80 -19.42 -9.44
C PRO A 151 6.10 -20.25 -8.36
N LEU A 152 5.92 -21.56 -8.56
CA LEU A 152 5.40 -22.48 -7.54
C LEU A 152 6.52 -23.01 -6.64
N TYR A 153 6.20 -23.19 -5.37
CA TYR A 153 7.05 -23.85 -4.38
C TYR A 153 6.25 -24.91 -3.65
N GLU A 154 6.89 -26.00 -3.26
CA GLU A 154 6.24 -27.15 -2.63
C GLU A 154 7.02 -27.61 -1.41
N CYS A 155 6.32 -27.99 -0.34
CA CYS A 155 6.90 -28.78 0.72
C CYS A 155 6.18 -30.13 0.83
N PRO A 156 6.76 -31.24 0.33
CA PRO A 156 6.04 -32.51 0.14
C PRO A 156 5.46 -33.15 1.40
N GLN A 157 5.85 -32.67 2.59
CA GLN A 157 5.42 -33.20 3.87
C GLN A 157 4.14 -32.50 4.34
N ALA A 158 3.12 -33.31 4.62
CA ALA A 158 1.90 -32.89 5.28
C ALA A 158 2.19 -32.13 6.60
N SER A 159 1.27 -31.24 6.97
CA SER A 159 1.32 -30.41 8.18
C SER A 159 2.52 -29.46 8.28
N THR A 160 3.23 -29.17 7.18
CA THR A 160 4.34 -28.20 7.21
C THR A 160 3.79 -26.80 7.45
N GLY A 161 4.09 -26.21 8.60
CA GLY A 161 3.75 -24.83 8.93
C GLY A 161 4.64 -23.78 8.24
N TYR A 162 4.14 -22.55 8.20
CA TYR A 162 4.80 -21.42 7.53
C TYR A 162 4.84 -20.17 8.42
N THR A 163 5.91 -19.40 8.29
CA THR A 163 5.97 -18.01 8.73
C THR A 163 5.72 -17.12 7.52
N VAL A 164 4.69 -16.27 7.60
CA VAL A 164 4.41 -15.20 6.65
C VAL A 164 4.87 -13.88 7.25
N THR A 165 5.81 -13.22 6.60
CA THR A 165 6.40 -11.96 7.08
C THR A 165 6.04 -10.83 6.13
N PHE A 166 5.41 -9.78 6.66
CA PHE A 166 5.24 -8.51 5.96
C PHE A 166 6.45 -7.60 6.20
N CYS A 167 6.91 -6.93 5.14
CA CYS A 167 8.19 -6.22 5.09
C CYS A 167 9.38 -7.04 5.63
N PRO A 168 9.73 -8.19 5.05
CA PRO A 168 10.88 -8.99 5.46
C PRO A 168 12.18 -8.18 5.63
N ALA A 169 12.43 -7.21 4.77
CA ALA A 169 13.57 -6.28 4.86
C ALA A 169 13.44 -5.17 5.94
N GLY A 170 12.36 -5.15 6.73
CA GLY A 170 12.07 -4.12 7.73
C GLY A 170 11.66 -2.77 7.14
N THR A 171 11.44 -2.72 5.83
CA THR A 171 11.09 -1.49 5.09
C THR A 171 9.87 -1.74 4.21
N ILE A 172 9.07 -0.70 3.98
CA ILE A 172 7.91 -0.78 3.08
C ILE A 172 8.42 -0.67 1.64
N PRO A 173 7.89 -1.50 0.71
CA PRO A 173 8.09 -1.32 -0.71
C PRO A 173 7.88 0.10 -1.19
N ASN A 174 8.96 0.75 -1.60
CA ASN A 174 8.93 2.10 -2.18
C ASN A 174 8.47 2.04 -3.65
N TYR A 175 7.24 1.63 -3.95
CA TYR A 175 6.76 1.52 -5.33
C TYR A 175 6.03 2.76 -5.86
N GLN A 176 6.64 3.93 -5.69
CA GLN A 176 6.60 4.91 -6.78
C GLN A 176 8.01 5.12 -7.33
N THR A 177 8.55 4.10 -7.97
CA THR A 177 9.88 4.16 -8.62
C THR A 177 9.85 4.92 -9.94
N ARG A 178 8.67 5.22 -10.50
CA ARG A 178 8.56 6.11 -11.64
C ARG A 178 8.26 7.52 -11.16
N PRO A 179 9.15 8.50 -11.43
CA PRO A 179 8.79 9.89 -11.25
C PRO A 179 7.45 10.20 -11.90
N ARG A 180 6.49 10.65 -11.10
CA ARG A 180 5.18 11.07 -11.60
C ARG A 180 5.05 12.57 -11.48
N SER A 181 4.19 13.12 -12.30
CA SER A 181 3.73 14.49 -12.12
C SER A 181 2.54 14.48 -11.17
N ILE A 182 2.51 15.47 -10.29
CA ILE A 182 1.41 15.67 -9.33
C ILE A 182 0.52 16.74 -9.93
N SER A 183 -0.72 16.42 -10.23
CA SER A 183 -1.67 17.37 -10.81
C SER A 183 -2.82 17.65 -9.86
N PRO A 184 -3.34 18.89 -9.80
CA PRO A 184 -4.62 19.15 -9.18
C PRO A 184 -5.71 18.33 -9.88
N VAL A 185 -6.61 17.73 -9.12
CA VAL A 185 -7.67 16.85 -9.66
C VAL A 185 -8.58 17.53 -10.67
N ARG A 186 -8.85 18.83 -10.49
CA ARG A 186 -9.66 19.62 -11.41
C ARG A 186 -8.85 20.29 -12.53
N SER A 187 -7.56 19.97 -12.65
CA SER A 187 -6.67 20.53 -13.67
C SER A 187 -5.52 19.57 -13.99
N THR A 188 -5.84 18.44 -14.61
CA THR A 188 -4.87 17.37 -14.94
C THR A 188 -3.78 17.81 -15.93
N SER A 189 -4.02 18.87 -16.70
CA SER A 189 -3.03 19.51 -17.59
C SER A 189 -2.01 20.40 -16.86
N LYS A 190 -2.16 20.58 -15.54
CA LYS A 190 -1.26 21.35 -14.70
C LYS A 190 -0.55 20.45 -13.70
N CYS A 191 0.72 20.73 -13.45
CA CYS A 191 1.63 19.87 -12.70
C CYS A 191 2.35 20.69 -11.59
N LEU A 192 2.63 20.03 -10.47
CA LEU A 192 3.51 20.54 -9.42
C LEU A 192 4.93 20.66 -9.97
N ASP A 193 5.46 21.87 -9.96
CA ASP A 193 6.63 22.27 -10.74
C ASP A 193 7.62 23.06 -9.87
N VAL A 194 8.90 22.74 -9.98
CA VAL A 194 9.97 23.59 -9.43
C VAL A 194 10.16 24.79 -10.35
N ARG A 195 9.90 26.00 -9.84
CA ARG A 195 9.89 27.21 -10.67
C ARG A 195 11.19 27.37 -11.46
N GLY A 196 11.06 27.38 -12.78
CA GLY A 196 12.18 27.54 -13.72
C GLY A 196 13.15 26.34 -13.74
N GLY A 197 12.80 25.22 -13.11
CA GLY A 197 13.68 24.05 -12.97
C GLY A 197 14.94 24.30 -12.14
N VAL A 198 14.98 25.38 -11.36
CA VAL A 198 16.17 25.77 -10.58
C VAL A 198 16.33 24.86 -9.37
N LEU A 199 17.43 24.12 -9.28
CA LEU A 199 17.72 23.20 -8.19
C LEU A 199 18.52 23.87 -7.08
N ALA A 200 17.88 24.78 -6.34
CA ALA A 200 18.48 25.47 -5.20
C ALA A 200 17.53 25.50 -4.00
N ASN A 201 18.08 25.44 -2.79
CA ASN A 201 17.33 25.61 -1.55
C ASN A 201 16.55 26.93 -1.57
N GLY A 202 15.24 26.87 -1.31
CA GLY A 202 14.40 28.06 -1.35
C GLY A 202 13.66 28.24 -2.67
N THR A 203 13.98 27.48 -3.72
CA THR A 203 13.30 27.62 -5.01
C THR A 203 11.80 27.33 -4.85
N PRO A 204 10.92 28.25 -5.26
CA PRO A 204 9.48 28.06 -5.12
C PRO A 204 8.96 26.85 -5.91
N VAL A 205 7.99 26.17 -5.32
CA VAL A 205 7.15 25.19 -6.02
C VAL A 205 5.87 25.87 -6.46
N GLN A 206 5.46 25.60 -7.68
CA GLN A 206 4.33 26.25 -8.35
C GLN A 206 3.46 25.22 -9.06
N ILE A 207 2.32 25.68 -9.59
CA ILE A 207 1.52 24.93 -10.54
C ILE A 207 1.77 25.48 -11.93
N TYR A 208 2.23 24.63 -12.84
CA TYR A 208 2.62 25.00 -14.20
C TYR A 208 2.06 24.01 -15.22
N ASP A 209 2.07 24.38 -16.50
CA ASP A 209 1.71 23.46 -17.58
C ASP A 209 2.56 22.20 -17.51
N CYS A 210 1.90 21.04 -17.57
CA CYS A 210 2.60 19.77 -17.64
C CYS A 210 3.47 19.73 -18.90
N ASN A 211 4.79 19.73 -18.73
CA ASN A 211 5.77 19.84 -19.82
C ASN A 211 6.74 18.65 -19.85
N GLY A 212 6.56 17.67 -18.97
CA GLY A 212 7.32 16.42 -18.95
C GLY A 212 8.75 16.53 -18.41
N THR A 213 9.20 17.73 -18.03
CA THR A 213 10.57 17.95 -17.54
C THR A 213 10.79 17.37 -16.15
N GLY A 214 12.07 17.17 -15.79
CA GLY A 214 12.49 16.70 -14.45
C GLY A 214 12.01 17.60 -13.30
N ALA A 215 11.71 18.88 -13.56
CA ALA A 215 11.16 19.82 -12.58
C ALA A 215 9.75 19.45 -12.10
N GLN A 216 9.07 18.53 -12.80
CA GLN A 216 7.70 18.09 -12.55
C GLN A 216 7.62 16.60 -12.17
N LYS A 217 8.75 16.01 -11.80
CA LYS A 217 8.92 14.59 -11.58
C LYS A 217 9.20 14.33 -10.11
N TRP A 218 8.17 13.88 -9.39
CA TRP A 218 8.22 13.66 -7.96
C TRP A 218 8.12 12.17 -7.64
N VAL A 219 8.78 11.79 -6.55
CA VAL A 219 8.71 10.48 -5.91
C VAL A 219 7.88 10.64 -4.65
N ILE A 220 6.70 10.03 -4.60
CA ILE A 220 5.74 10.11 -3.49
C ILE A 220 5.55 8.72 -2.91
N LYS A 221 5.40 8.63 -1.60
CA LYS A 221 5.19 7.35 -0.90
C LYS A 221 3.92 7.46 -0.07
N ARG A 222 3.05 6.46 -0.15
CA ARG A 222 1.87 6.37 0.73
C ARG A 222 2.32 6.00 2.15
N GLY A 223 1.57 6.44 3.16
CA GLY A 223 1.82 6.07 4.55
C GLY A 223 2.74 7.01 5.36
N GLY A 224 3.18 8.15 4.78
CA GLY A 224 3.87 9.21 5.53
C GLY A 224 5.38 9.21 5.34
N GLN A 225 5.92 10.04 4.43
CA GLN A 225 7.35 10.24 4.19
C GLN A 225 7.62 11.60 3.49
N GLN A 226 8.89 11.86 3.15
CA GLN A 226 9.29 12.97 2.27
C GLN A 226 8.84 12.77 0.82
N ILE A 227 8.36 13.85 0.20
CA ILE A 227 8.10 13.93 -1.25
C ILE A 227 9.36 14.46 -1.92
N ARG A 228 10.03 13.62 -2.71
CA ARG A 228 11.35 13.93 -3.31
C ARG A 228 11.22 14.34 -4.76
N LEU A 229 11.99 15.33 -5.19
CA LEU A 229 12.18 15.61 -6.61
C LEU A 229 13.11 14.55 -7.20
N SER A 230 12.64 13.85 -8.22
CA SER A 230 13.28 12.64 -8.74
C SER A 230 14.68 12.90 -9.30
N GLY A 231 15.62 12.01 -8.99
CA GLY A 231 17.01 12.14 -9.41
C GLY A 231 17.80 13.23 -8.67
N THR A 232 17.26 13.80 -7.59
CA THR A 232 17.91 14.89 -6.83
C THR A 232 17.90 14.64 -5.32
N SER A 233 18.60 15.49 -4.57
CA SER A 233 18.59 15.54 -3.10
C SER A 233 17.56 16.53 -2.52
N PHE A 234 16.59 16.97 -3.32
CA PHE A 234 15.58 17.96 -2.93
C PHE A 234 14.23 17.35 -2.59
N CYS A 235 13.57 17.93 -1.58
CA CYS A 235 12.28 17.54 -1.06
C CYS A 235 11.29 18.71 -1.10
N LEU A 236 9.99 18.41 -1.25
CA LEU A 236 8.92 19.38 -1.02
C LEU A 236 8.94 19.80 0.45
N ASP A 237 9.01 21.11 0.68
CA ASP A 237 9.26 21.70 1.98
C ASP A 237 8.23 22.81 2.28
N ALA A 238 7.63 22.70 3.47
CA ALA A 238 6.59 23.58 3.99
C ALA A 238 7.12 24.87 4.65
N GLY A 239 8.44 25.02 4.77
CA GLY A 239 9.09 26.09 5.50
C GLY A 239 9.07 25.94 7.02
N SER A 240 9.73 26.89 7.68
CA SER A 240 9.93 26.89 9.14
C SER A 240 8.66 27.17 9.93
N ASN A 241 7.74 27.97 9.35
CA ASN A 241 6.48 28.38 9.97
C ASN A 241 5.30 28.01 9.06
N PRO A 242 4.92 26.72 8.97
CA PRO A 242 3.80 26.29 8.13
C PRO A 242 2.50 26.93 8.61
N ALA A 243 1.87 27.72 7.74
CA ALA A 243 0.61 28.42 7.99
C ALA A 243 -0.17 28.60 6.68
N SER A 244 -1.46 28.89 6.78
CA SER A 244 -2.30 29.12 5.60
C SER A 244 -1.70 30.22 4.71
N GLY A 245 -1.58 29.99 3.40
CA GLY A 245 -1.03 30.98 2.46
C GLY A 245 0.50 30.99 2.33
N VAL A 246 1.24 30.21 3.13
CA VAL A 246 2.69 30.08 2.99
C VAL A 246 3.03 29.27 1.75
N ALA A 247 3.86 29.82 0.87
CA ALA A 247 4.29 29.16 -0.36
C ALA A 247 5.22 27.97 -0.09
N MET A 248 5.02 26.88 -0.83
CA MET A 248 5.93 25.72 -0.80
C MET A 248 7.20 25.99 -1.60
N LYS A 249 8.25 25.28 -1.23
CA LYS A 249 9.56 25.35 -1.89
C LYS A 249 10.20 23.97 -1.95
N ILE A 250 11.29 23.86 -2.68
CA ILE A 250 12.24 22.77 -2.50
C ILE A 250 13.31 23.13 -1.47
N TRP A 251 13.73 22.13 -0.71
CA TRP A 251 14.87 22.21 0.19
C TRP A 251 15.61 20.87 0.21
N THR A 252 16.89 20.86 0.56
CA THR A 252 17.67 19.64 0.79
C THR A 252 16.90 18.73 1.73
N CYS A 253 16.78 17.47 1.36
CA CYS A 253 16.09 16.48 2.17
C CYS A 253 16.82 16.26 3.50
N TYR A 254 16.13 16.42 4.63
CA TYR A 254 16.64 16.08 5.96
C TYR A 254 15.71 15.07 6.64
N ASP A 255 16.29 13.98 7.14
CA ASP A 255 15.53 13.00 7.91
C ASP A 255 14.95 13.67 9.16
N ASN A 256 13.73 13.28 9.54
CA ASN A 256 12.99 13.80 10.69
C ASN A 256 12.68 15.31 10.67
N LEU A 257 12.88 16.02 9.54
CA LEU A 257 12.46 17.41 9.42
C LEU A 257 10.95 17.50 9.20
N ALA A 258 10.20 17.95 10.20
CA ALA A 258 8.73 17.99 10.19
C ALA A 258 8.14 18.76 8.99
N ALA A 259 8.82 19.81 8.51
CA ALA A 259 8.40 20.59 7.34
C ALA A 259 8.47 19.82 6.01
N GLN A 260 9.07 18.62 6.01
CA GLN A 260 9.22 17.75 4.84
C GLN A 260 8.49 16.42 5.01
N GLN A 261 7.69 16.23 6.05
CA GLN A 261 6.96 14.99 6.30
C GLN A 261 5.52 15.10 5.82
N TRP A 262 5.16 14.30 4.82
CA TRP A 262 3.87 14.36 4.16
C TRP A 262 3.15 13.01 4.24
N THR A 263 1.91 13.02 4.68
CA THR A 263 0.99 11.89 4.60
C THR A 263 0.21 11.97 3.29
N TYR A 264 0.44 10.99 2.40
CA TYR A 264 -0.39 10.79 1.22
C TYR A 264 -1.51 9.79 1.55
N THR A 265 -2.74 10.28 1.69
CA THR A 265 -3.89 9.52 2.22
C THR A 265 -4.57 8.67 1.15
N PRO A 266 -5.36 7.64 1.54
CA PRO A 266 -6.18 6.85 0.60
C PRO A 266 -7.11 7.71 -0.27
N ASP A 267 -7.65 8.81 0.27
CA ASP A 267 -8.50 9.78 -0.47
C ASP A 267 -7.70 10.71 -1.41
N ASN A 268 -6.46 10.31 -1.73
CA ASN A 268 -5.51 11.01 -2.58
C ASN A 268 -5.09 12.40 -2.08
N LEU A 269 -5.20 12.71 -0.79
CA LEU A 269 -4.76 14.01 -0.23
C LEU A 269 -3.28 13.97 0.18
N ILE A 270 -2.58 15.10 0.01
CA ILE A 270 -1.24 15.32 0.56
C ILE A 270 -1.35 16.26 1.76
N ILE A 271 -1.01 15.75 2.94
CA ILE A 271 -1.20 16.42 4.23
C ILE A 271 0.14 16.52 4.95
N LEU A 272 0.46 17.68 5.52
CA LEU A 272 1.65 17.84 6.36
C LEU A 272 1.45 17.09 7.68
N THR A 273 2.29 16.09 7.94
CA THR A 273 2.13 15.16 9.07
C THR A 273 2.20 15.90 10.42
N ASN A 274 1.34 15.51 11.37
CA ASN A 274 1.33 15.97 12.76
C ASN A 274 1.05 17.46 13.01
N LYS A 275 0.48 18.22 12.06
CA LYS A 275 0.03 19.59 12.32
C LYS A 275 -1.37 19.96 11.82
N GLY A 276 -2.11 19.06 11.18
CA GLY A 276 -3.48 19.32 10.70
C GLY A 276 -3.55 20.32 9.55
N TRP A 277 -2.52 20.39 8.69
CA TRP A 277 -2.48 21.26 7.51
C TRP A 277 -2.48 20.46 6.22
N CYS A 278 -3.28 20.89 5.26
CA CYS A 278 -3.49 20.28 3.95
C CYS A 278 -2.85 21.20 2.89
N THR A 279 -2.27 20.68 1.81
CA THR A 279 -1.86 21.55 0.68
C THR A 279 -3.10 21.97 -0.11
N SER A 280 -3.30 23.27 -0.35
CA SER A 280 -4.35 23.76 -1.26
C SER A 280 -3.73 24.41 -2.49
N PHE A 281 -4.41 24.28 -3.62
CA PHE A 281 -4.09 24.99 -4.85
C PHE A 281 -5.04 26.19 -4.95
N GLN A 282 -4.59 27.39 -4.59
CA GLN A 282 -5.41 28.61 -4.70
C GLN A 282 -4.95 29.50 -5.88
N SER A 283 -5.94 29.91 -6.68
CA SER A 283 -5.81 30.91 -7.74
C SER A 283 -5.59 32.29 -7.13
N LEU A 284 -4.52 32.99 -7.54
CA LEU A 284 -4.21 34.35 -7.12
C LEU A 284 -4.97 35.35 -8.00
N MET A 285 -6.25 35.59 -7.71
CA MET A 285 -6.92 36.85 -8.03
C MET A 285 -7.74 37.22 -6.80
N GLY A 286 -7.28 38.26 -6.09
CA GLY A 286 -7.77 38.58 -4.75
C GLY A 286 -9.23 39.02 -4.74
N TYR A 287 -10.04 38.36 -3.90
CA TYR A 287 -11.05 38.92 -2.99
C TYR A 287 -11.42 37.80 -1.99
N SER A 288 -11.73 38.19 -0.76
CA SER A 288 -11.85 37.33 0.41
C SER A 288 -13.24 36.65 0.57
N VAL A 289 -13.21 35.34 0.88
CA VAL A 289 -14.19 34.43 1.58
C VAL A 289 -15.60 34.20 1.00
N PRO A 290 -16.31 33.08 1.33
CA PRO A 290 -15.91 31.73 1.78
C PRO A 290 -16.45 30.61 0.84
N MET A 291 -15.87 29.40 0.87
CA MET A 291 -16.49 28.21 0.24
C MET A 291 -16.97 27.24 1.32
N PHE A 292 -18.27 27.30 1.62
CA PHE A 292 -19.04 26.13 2.01
C PHE A 292 -19.79 25.64 0.76
N GLY A 293 -19.87 24.32 0.60
CA GLY A 293 -20.52 23.67 -0.53
C GLY A 293 -22.03 23.85 -0.53
N LEU A 294 -22.64 23.50 -1.67
CA LEU A 294 -24.03 23.10 -1.68
C LEU A 294 -24.15 21.69 -2.26
N ASP A 295 -24.77 20.87 -1.44
CA ASP A 295 -25.32 19.54 -1.68
C ASP A 295 -26.45 19.60 -2.73
N LEU A 296 -26.68 18.48 -3.41
CA LEU A 296 -27.66 18.31 -4.46
C LEU A 296 -29.02 17.97 -3.85
N SER A 297 -29.74 18.97 -3.36
CA SER A 297 -31.21 18.95 -3.29
C SER A 297 -31.73 20.39 -3.35
N ILE A 298 -32.88 20.59 -4.02
CA ILE A 298 -33.61 21.84 -4.36
C ILE A 298 -33.09 22.72 -5.53
N PRO A 299 -34.01 23.34 -6.32
CA PRO A 299 -33.92 23.46 -7.77
C PRO A 299 -33.41 24.81 -8.29
N LEU A 300 -32.84 24.73 -9.50
CA LEU A 300 -32.52 25.76 -10.50
C LEU A 300 -32.87 27.23 -10.17
N SER A 301 -31.86 28.10 -10.20
CA SER A 301 -31.98 29.50 -10.63
C SER A 301 -30.62 30.07 -11.09
N TYR A 302 -30.27 29.77 -12.35
CA TYR A 302 -29.41 30.55 -13.28
C TYR A 302 -27.87 30.59 -13.09
N PRO A 303 -27.08 30.92 -14.14
CA PRO A 303 -26.84 30.15 -15.37
C PRO A 303 -25.33 29.87 -15.61
N VAL A 304 -25.02 28.94 -16.52
CA VAL A 304 -23.67 28.64 -17.05
C VAL A 304 -23.35 29.58 -18.22
N LEU A 305 -22.09 30.03 -18.36
CA LEU A 305 -21.57 30.56 -19.62
C LEU A 305 -20.07 30.24 -19.82
N ASP A 306 -19.76 29.86 -21.06
CA ASP A 306 -18.45 29.49 -21.61
C ASP A 306 -17.90 30.57 -22.57
N ILE A 307 -16.60 30.46 -22.88
CA ILE A 307 -15.75 30.95 -24.00
C ILE A 307 -15.51 32.46 -24.24
N ASN A 308 -14.29 32.93 -23.90
CA ASN A 308 -13.16 33.22 -24.84
C ASN A 308 -12.13 34.21 -24.27
N GLY A 309 -10.85 33.93 -24.53
CA GLY A 309 -9.74 34.91 -24.48
C GLY A 309 -8.91 34.87 -23.20
N GLY A 310 -7.65 34.44 -23.31
CA GLY A 310 -6.72 34.31 -22.18
C GLY A 310 -6.46 35.58 -21.37
N PRO A 311 -5.83 35.40 -20.20
CA PRO A 311 -4.39 35.66 -20.18
C PRO A 311 -3.62 34.40 -19.78
N THR A 312 -2.39 34.31 -20.26
CA THR A 312 -1.38 33.33 -19.85
C THR A 312 -1.39 33.11 -18.33
N PHE A 313 -1.72 31.89 -17.89
CA PHE A 313 -1.66 31.49 -16.48
C PHE A 313 -0.22 31.17 -16.06
N SER A 314 0.66 32.16 -16.11
CA SER A 314 1.99 32.08 -15.48
C SER A 314 1.92 32.66 -14.07
N GLY A 315 1.80 31.83 -13.03
CA GLY A 315 2.02 32.32 -11.65
C GLY A 315 1.19 31.73 -10.51
N LEU A 316 0.73 30.47 -10.56
CA LEU A 316 0.04 29.85 -9.42
C LEU A 316 1.04 29.36 -8.37
N SER A 317 0.91 29.83 -7.12
CA SER A 317 1.73 29.37 -5.98
C SER A 317 1.00 28.28 -5.21
N THR A 318 1.68 27.20 -4.84
CA THR A 318 1.12 26.20 -3.91
C THR A 318 1.25 26.70 -2.48
N THR A 319 0.15 26.75 -1.74
CA THR A 319 0.14 27.22 -0.34
C THR A 319 -0.47 26.19 0.61
N LEU A 320 -0.07 26.21 1.88
CA LEU A 320 -0.74 25.43 2.93
C LEU A 320 -2.12 26.03 3.24
N VAL A 321 -3.06 25.20 3.73
CA VAL A 321 -4.35 25.60 4.30
C VAL A 321 -4.67 24.75 5.54
N ARG A 322 -5.37 25.33 6.52
CA ARG A 322 -5.80 24.63 7.74
C ARG A 322 -6.84 23.59 7.36
N CYS A 323 -6.66 22.33 7.75
CA CYS A 323 -7.71 21.33 7.52
C CYS A 323 -8.87 21.68 8.48
N ALA A 324 -9.90 22.39 8.01
CA ALA A 324 -11.10 22.61 8.79
C ALA A 324 -11.85 21.27 8.87
N GLY A 325 -12.26 20.88 10.09
CA GLY A 325 -13.22 19.79 10.24
C GLY A 325 -14.44 20.11 9.39
N PHE A 326 -14.88 19.13 8.59
CA PHE A 326 -15.91 19.17 7.55
C PHE A 326 -15.43 19.57 6.15
N MET A 327 -15.36 18.53 5.30
CA MET A 327 -15.36 18.53 3.84
C MET A 327 -14.51 19.60 3.14
N LEU A 328 -13.29 19.22 2.76
CA LEU A 328 -12.60 19.86 1.63
C LEU A 328 -12.30 18.80 0.56
N MET A 329 -13.02 18.99 -0.54
CA MET A 329 -13.17 18.20 -1.78
C MET A 329 -12.10 17.16 -2.11
N ALA A 330 -12.65 16.00 -2.40
CA ALA A 330 -12.06 14.80 -2.96
C ALA A 330 -11.15 15.05 -4.16
N MET A 331 -10.06 14.29 -4.17
CA MET A 331 -9.22 14.06 -5.33
C MET A 331 -9.73 12.81 -6.08
N GLU A 332 -10.67 12.98 -7.02
CA GLU A 332 -11.09 11.92 -7.94
C GLU A 332 -9.98 11.59 -8.96
N CYS A 333 -9.64 10.31 -9.04
CA CYS A 333 -8.74 9.73 -10.03
C CYS A 333 -9.62 9.23 -11.19
N ASN A 334 -9.82 10.03 -12.24
CA ASN A 334 -10.58 9.57 -13.40
C ASN A 334 -9.67 8.74 -14.33
N PHE A 335 -9.97 7.44 -14.37
CA PHE A 335 -9.65 6.57 -15.50
C PHE A 335 -10.61 6.85 -16.66
N CYS A 336 -10.06 7.21 -17.81
CA CYS A 336 -10.45 6.76 -19.15
C CYS A 336 -9.17 6.69 -19.98
#